data_AF-A0A2A4NLT6-F1
#
_entry.id   AF-A0A2A4NLT6-F1
#
_cell.length_a   1.000
_cell.length_b   1.000
_cell.length_c   1.000
_cell.angle_alpha   90.00
_cell.angle_beta   90.00
_cell.angle_gamma   90.00
#
_symmetry.space_group_name_H-M   'P 1'
#
loop_
_entity.id
_entity.type
_entity.pdbx_description
1 polymer ?
#
loop_
_entity_poly.entity_id
_entity_poly.type
_entity_poly.pdbx_seq_one_letter_code
_entity_poly.pdbx_strand_id
1 'polypeptide(L)'
;MSILKTGLTGAPVKRLQERLGIGADGIFGSGTKRAVEAFQKENGLSVDGIAGPDTFTAMGLHELVLLRVGSRGAVVKQMQEALGIDADGRFGPGTKKAVMAFQKENGLEGDGMAGPMTLAKLNSFEAVYTPQTLQKAEILPEEEKFESEPLPEIMGAKIIKGDASAAAPAKSLWGKVKGWFS
;
A
#
# COMPACT_ATOMS: atom_id res chain seq x y z
N MET A 1 -3.17 8.54 -2.17
CA MET A 1 -2.94 8.11 -0.77
C MET A 1 -2.83 6.59 -0.72
N SER A 2 -1.63 6.05 -0.56
CA SER A 2 -1.44 4.63 -0.28
C SER A 2 -1.36 4.42 1.23
N ILE A 3 -2.51 4.28 1.88
CA ILE A 3 -2.59 4.36 3.32
C ILE A 3 -3.51 3.31 3.91
N LEU A 4 -3.10 2.70 5.02
CA LEU A 4 -4.00 1.99 5.91
C LEU A 4 -4.46 2.94 7.01
N LYS A 5 -5.78 3.04 7.19
CA LYS A 5 -6.44 3.93 8.14
C LYS A 5 -7.71 3.26 8.68
N THR A 6 -8.29 3.87 9.71
CA THR A 6 -9.51 3.37 10.33
C THR A 6 -10.62 3.06 9.33
N GLY A 7 -11.26 1.90 9.50
CA GLY A 7 -12.34 1.40 8.65
C GLY A 7 -11.90 0.50 7.50
N LEU A 8 -10.60 0.42 7.21
CA LEU A 8 -10.09 -0.55 6.23
C LEU A 8 -9.95 -1.94 6.85
N THR A 9 -10.14 -2.96 6.02
CA THR A 9 -10.01 -4.36 6.42
C THR A 9 -9.27 -5.18 5.37
N GLY A 10 -8.72 -6.33 5.77
CA GLY A 10 -8.11 -7.31 4.89
C GLY A 10 -6.67 -7.67 5.24
N ALA A 11 -6.04 -8.48 4.38
CA ALA A 11 -4.69 -9.01 4.61
C ALA A 11 -3.62 -7.94 4.90
N PRO A 12 -3.58 -6.77 4.21
CA PRO A 12 -2.61 -5.72 4.55
C PRO A 12 -2.75 -5.17 5.97
N VAL A 13 -3.98 -5.07 6.47
CA VAL A 13 -4.24 -4.61 7.85
C VAL A 13 -3.76 -5.67 8.84
N LYS A 14 -4.00 -6.95 8.55
CA LYS A 14 -3.53 -8.04 9.37
C LYS A 14 -2.00 -8.07 9.49
N ARG A 15 -1.30 -7.94 8.36
CA ARG A 15 0.18 -7.86 8.32
C ARG A 15 0.71 -6.66 9.12
N LEU A 16 0.04 -5.50 9.01
CA LEU A 16 0.36 -4.34 9.84
C LEU A 16 0.20 -4.65 11.33
N GLN A 17 -0.90 -5.29 11.74
CA GLN A 17 -1.16 -5.66 13.12
C GLN A 17 -0.16 -6.68 13.67
N GLU A 18 0.18 -7.69 12.88
CA GLU A 18 1.23 -8.67 13.21
C GLU A 18 2.57 -7.97 13.45
N ARG A 19 2.92 -7.00 12.59
CA ARG A 19 4.16 -6.23 12.72
C ARG A 19 4.17 -5.32 13.95
N LEU A 20 3.01 -4.77 14.31
CA LEU A 20 2.79 -3.98 15.52
C LEU A 20 2.74 -4.83 16.80
N GLY A 21 2.73 -6.17 16.70
CA GLY A 21 2.67 -7.06 17.85
C GLY A 21 1.32 -7.01 18.58
N ILE A 22 0.24 -6.67 17.89
CA ILE A 22 -1.13 -6.61 18.43
C ILE A 22 -2.00 -7.73 17.84
N GLY A 23 -3.19 -7.93 18.39
CA GLY A 23 -4.18 -8.86 17.84
C GLY A 23 -4.47 -8.57 16.37
N ALA A 24 -4.21 -9.56 15.50
CA ALA A 24 -4.29 -9.42 14.05
C ALA A 24 -5.62 -9.96 13.50
N ASP A 25 -6.68 -9.19 13.71
CA ASP A 25 -8.04 -9.48 13.25
C ASP A 25 -8.30 -9.02 11.79
N GLY A 26 -7.35 -8.32 11.19
CA GLY A 26 -7.47 -7.76 9.84
C GLY A 26 -8.40 -6.55 9.77
N ILE A 27 -8.76 -5.94 10.90
CA ILE A 27 -9.65 -4.77 10.99
C ILE A 27 -8.89 -3.56 11.54
N PHE A 28 -8.86 -2.46 10.77
CA PHE A 28 -8.21 -1.25 11.21
C PHE A 28 -9.18 -0.48 12.13
N GLY A 29 -9.26 -0.92 13.39
CA GLY A 29 -10.04 -0.28 14.43
C GLY A 29 -9.29 0.81 15.20
N SER A 30 -9.87 1.24 16.33
CA SER A 30 -9.26 2.22 17.23
C SER A 30 -7.98 1.70 17.90
N GLY A 31 -7.92 0.40 18.20
CA GLY A 31 -6.72 -0.27 18.73
C GLY A 31 -5.56 -0.19 17.75
N THR A 32 -5.79 -0.58 16.49
CA THR A 32 -4.81 -0.49 15.41
C THR A 32 -4.33 0.94 15.18
N LYS A 33 -5.24 1.93 15.18
CA LYS A 33 -4.88 3.35 15.07
C LYS A 33 -3.93 3.80 16.18
N ARG A 34 -4.24 3.48 17.44
CA ARG A 34 -3.39 3.83 18.59
C ARG A 34 -2.01 3.19 18.51
N ALA A 35 -1.94 1.93 18.07
CA ALA A 35 -0.67 1.23 17.90
C ALA A 35 0.18 1.89 16.79
N VAL A 36 -0.45 2.31 15.68
CA VAL A 36 0.24 3.08 14.62
C VAL A 36 0.73 4.43 15.15
N GLU A 37 -0.10 5.17 15.89
CA GLU A 37 0.31 6.46 16.49
C GLU A 37 1.50 6.29 17.45
N ALA A 38 1.49 5.23 18.27
CA ALA A 38 2.59 4.92 19.18
C ALA A 38 3.88 4.63 18.41
N PHE A 39 3.82 3.77 17.38
CA PHE A 39 4.96 3.48 16.53
C PHE A 39 5.51 4.73 15.84
N GLN A 40 4.62 5.54 15.26
CA GLN A 40 5.01 6.79 14.59
C GLN A 40 5.74 7.72 15.55
N LYS A 41 5.21 7.88 16.77
CA LYS A 41 5.82 8.71 17.81
C LYS A 41 7.21 8.21 18.20
N GLU A 42 7.36 6.90 18.39
CA GLU A 42 8.63 6.26 18.78
C GLU A 42 9.70 6.38 17.69
N ASN A 43 9.29 6.38 16.41
CA ASN A 43 10.19 6.44 15.26
C ASN A 43 10.35 7.86 14.68
N GLY A 44 9.85 8.89 15.35
CA GLY A 44 9.97 10.28 14.90
C GLY A 44 9.21 10.61 13.61
N LEU A 45 8.17 9.85 13.29
CA LEU A 45 7.30 10.06 12.13
C LEU A 45 6.15 11.03 12.46
N SER A 46 5.46 11.51 11.43
CA SER A 46 4.19 12.23 11.61
C SER A 46 3.17 11.34 12.33
N VAL A 47 2.69 11.77 13.49
CA VAL A 47 1.74 11.01 14.32
C VAL A 47 0.30 11.33 13.88
N ASP A 48 -0.16 10.66 12.83
CA ASP A 48 -1.51 10.82 12.26
C ASP A 48 -2.39 9.57 12.43
N GLY A 49 -1.81 8.46 12.90
CA GLY A 49 -2.49 7.17 13.05
C GLY A 49 -2.83 6.51 11.72
N ILE A 50 -2.16 6.95 10.65
CA ILE A 50 -2.31 6.45 9.29
C ILE A 50 -1.00 5.75 8.90
N ALA A 51 -1.08 4.47 8.56
CA ALA A 51 0.09 3.76 8.05
C ALA A 51 0.25 4.08 6.56
N GLY A 52 1.12 5.04 6.24
CA GLY A 52 1.52 5.41 4.89
C GLY A 52 2.91 4.89 4.49
N PRO A 53 3.45 5.32 3.34
CA PRO A 53 4.73 4.82 2.82
C PRO A 53 5.91 4.94 3.80
N ASP A 54 6.03 6.09 4.47
CA ASP A 54 7.09 6.32 5.46
C ASP A 54 6.92 5.38 6.66
N THR A 55 5.69 5.19 7.14
CA THR A 55 5.36 4.24 8.22
C THR A 55 5.70 2.79 7.83
N PHE A 56 5.28 2.34 6.64
CA PHE A 56 5.58 0.98 6.17
C PHE A 56 7.08 0.74 6.00
N THR A 57 7.79 1.73 5.45
CA THR A 57 9.24 1.65 5.28
C THR A 57 9.95 1.57 6.63
N ALA A 58 9.56 2.39 7.61
CA ALA A 58 10.11 2.32 8.97
C ALA A 58 9.81 0.98 9.67
N MET A 59 8.67 0.35 9.36
CA MET A 59 8.33 -0.98 9.87
C MET A 59 9.04 -2.12 9.12
N GLY A 60 9.67 -1.86 7.97
CA GLY A 60 10.21 -2.89 7.08
C GLY A 60 9.15 -3.63 6.25
N LEU A 61 7.92 -3.10 6.18
CA LEU A 61 6.80 -3.62 5.40
C LEU A 61 6.86 -3.10 3.96
N HIS A 62 7.99 -3.27 3.29
CA HIS A 62 8.25 -2.71 1.97
C HIS A 62 7.28 -3.22 0.89
N GLU A 63 6.70 -4.41 1.09
CA GLU A 63 5.66 -5.00 0.25
C GLU A 63 4.33 -4.22 0.28
N LEU A 64 4.08 -3.44 1.34
CA LEU A 64 2.91 -2.57 1.46
C LEU A 64 3.19 -1.14 0.96
N VAL A 65 4.41 -0.83 0.54
CA VAL A 65 4.72 0.49 -0.01
C VAL A 65 4.16 0.60 -1.42
N LEU A 66 3.21 1.52 -1.60
CA LEU A 66 2.70 1.92 -2.90
C LEU A 66 2.77 3.44 -2.98
N LEU A 67 3.34 4.01 -4.04
CA LEU A 67 3.37 5.46 -4.23
C LEU A 67 2.48 5.83 -5.42
N ARG A 68 1.58 6.78 -5.21
CA ARG A 68 0.66 7.27 -6.25
C ARG A 68 0.39 8.74 -6.02
N VAL A 69 -0.34 9.37 -6.93
CA VAL A 69 -0.76 10.77 -6.75
C VAL A 69 -1.40 11.00 -5.37
N GLY A 70 -0.93 12.05 -4.70
CA GLY A 70 -1.30 12.40 -3.33
C GLY A 70 -0.51 11.68 -2.23
N SER A 71 0.35 10.71 -2.55
CA SER A 71 1.38 10.24 -1.61
C SER A 71 2.37 11.37 -1.34
N ARG A 72 2.88 11.44 -0.11
CA ARG A 72 3.86 12.43 0.34
C ARG A 72 4.80 11.80 1.35
N GLY A 73 5.97 12.40 1.55
CA GLY A 73 6.91 11.97 2.58
C GLY A 73 8.32 11.72 2.05
N ALA A 74 9.16 11.19 2.93
CA ALA A 74 10.56 10.93 2.63
C ALA A 74 10.72 9.90 1.51
N VAL A 75 9.88 8.87 1.48
CA VAL A 75 9.93 7.81 0.46
C VAL A 75 9.58 8.36 -0.93
N VAL A 76 8.63 9.31 -1.02
CA VAL A 76 8.31 9.99 -2.30
C VAL A 76 9.50 10.80 -2.78
N LYS A 77 10.16 11.50 -1.86
CA LYS A 77 11.34 12.30 -2.17
C LYS A 77 12.48 11.43 -2.70
N GLN A 78 12.78 10.33 -2.04
CA GLN A 78 13.80 9.36 -2.48
C GLN A 78 13.49 8.78 -3.87
N MET A 79 12.22 8.46 -4.15
CA MET A 79 11.81 8.01 -5.48
C MET A 79 11.98 9.12 -6.54
N GLN A 80 11.63 10.37 -6.23
CA GLN A 80 11.84 11.51 -7.14
C GLN A 80 13.33 11.73 -7.43
N GLU A 81 14.19 11.66 -6.40
CA GLU A 81 15.65 11.73 -6.55
C GLU A 81 16.18 10.60 -7.44
N ALA A 82 15.72 9.36 -7.23
CA ALA A 82 16.10 8.21 -8.05
C ALA A 82 15.64 8.32 -9.52
N LEU A 83 14.51 8.98 -9.76
CA LEU A 83 13.99 9.27 -11.10
C LEU A 83 14.67 10.49 -11.76
N GLY A 84 15.56 11.20 -11.06
CA GLY A 84 16.23 12.38 -11.58
C GLY A 84 15.29 13.57 -11.83
N ILE A 85 14.20 13.67 -11.08
CA ILE A 85 13.24 14.78 -11.16
C ILE A 85 13.29 15.65 -9.89
N ASP A 86 12.61 16.79 -9.91
CA ASP A 86 12.46 17.65 -8.73
C ASP A 86 11.85 16.87 -7.55
N ALA A 87 12.54 16.94 -6.40
CA ALA A 87 12.30 16.09 -5.24
C ALA A 87 11.72 16.89 -4.06
N ASP A 88 10.45 17.28 -4.20
CA ASP A 88 9.69 18.03 -3.21
C ASP A 88 8.99 17.14 -2.16
N GLY A 89 9.11 15.81 -2.29
CA GLY A 89 8.45 14.82 -1.45
C GLY A 89 6.94 14.76 -1.64
N ARG A 90 6.40 15.28 -2.74
CA ARG A 90 4.97 15.28 -3.06
C ARG A 90 4.70 14.64 -4.41
N PHE A 91 3.93 13.56 -4.39
CA PHE A 91 3.60 12.84 -5.61
C PHE A 91 2.46 13.55 -6.35
N GLY A 92 2.83 14.44 -7.28
CA GLY A 92 1.90 15.18 -8.15
C GLY A 92 1.74 14.57 -9.56
N PRO A 93 1.02 15.26 -10.46
CA PRO A 93 0.87 14.83 -11.86
C PRO A 93 2.21 14.73 -12.61
N GLY A 94 3.16 15.62 -12.33
CA GLY A 94 4.50 15.57 -12.90
C GLY A 94 5.25 14.29 -12.50
N THR A 95 5.23 13.96 -11.21
CA THR A 95 5.79 12.70 -10.69
C THR A 95 5.11 11.48 -11.29
N LYS A 96 3.78 11.49 -11.45
CA LYS A 96 3.05 10.40 -12.12
C LYS A 96 3.59 10.17 -13.53
N LYS A 97 3.74 11.24 -14.32
CA LYS A 97 4.24 11.16 -15.68
C LYS A 97 5.66 10.59 -15.73
N ALA A 98 6.53 11.00 -14.80
CA ALA A 98 7.88 10.47 -14.70
C ALA A 98 7.90 8.98 -14.34
N VAL A 99 7.09 8.55 -13.38
CA VAL A 99 6.93 7.13 -13.03
C VAL A 99 6.45 6.31 -14.23
N MET A 100 5.45 6.80 -14.97
CA MET A 100 4.96 6.12 -16.18
C MET A 100 6.05 5.98 -17.25
N ALA A 101 6.89 7.00 -17.43
CA ALA A 101 8.00 6.96 -18.39
C ALA A 101 9.05 5.93 -17.97
N PHE A 102 9.48 5.99 -16.70
CA PHE A 102 10.42 5.04 -16.13
C PHE A 102 9.92 3.59 -16.22
N GLN A 103 8.64 3.36 -15.89
CA GLN A 103 8.01 2.04 -16.00
C GLN A 103 8.10 1.51 -17.45
N LYS A 104 7.71 2.33 -18.43
CA LYS A 104 7.76 1.94 -19.84
C LYS A 104 9.18 1.65 -20.32
N GLU A 105 10.15 2.49 -19.95
CA GLU A 105 11.58 2.29 -20.28
C GLU A 105 12.13 0.99 -19.68
N ASN A 106 11.59 0.57 -18.53
CA ASN A 106 12.00 -0.64 -17.83
C ASN A 106 11.08 -1.84 -18.11
N GLY A 107 10.22 -1.79 -19.14
CA GLY A 107 9.35 -2.91 -19.51
C GLY A 107 8.27 -3.26 -18.46
N LEU A 108 7.91 -2.31 -17.60
CA LEU A 108 6.78 -2.40 -16.67
C LEU A 108 5.53 -1.77 -17.29
N GLU A 109 4.36 -2.11 -16.75
CA GLU A 109 3.12 -1.42 -17.06
C GLU A 109 3.21 0.05 -16.62
N GLY A 110 2.92 0.98 -17.53
CA GLY A 110 2.98 2.42 -17.29
C GLY A 110 1.75 2.97 -16.56
N ASP A 111 1.38 2.38 -15.42
CA ASP A 111 0.20 2.77 -14.63
C ASP A 111 0.40 4.08 -13.82
N GLY A 112 1.66 4.50 -13.66
CA GLY A 112 2.06 5.69 -12.91
C GLY A 112 1.97 5.52 -11.40
N MET A 113 1.93 4.29 -10.90
CA MET A 113 2.01 3.94 -9.48
C MET A 113 3.32 3.20 -9.20
N ALA A 114 4.11 3.69 -8.27
CA ALA A 114 5.34 3.01 -7.88
C ALA A 114 5.07 2.06 -6.69
N GLY A 115 4.72 0.81 -7.01
CA GLY A 115 4.67 -0.30 -6.06
C GLY A 115 6.00 -1.05 -5.96
N PRO A 116 6.04 -2.19 -5.24
CA PRO A 116 7.30 -2.93 -5.01
C PRO A 116 8.05 -3.30 -6.29
N MET A 117 7.36 -3.69 -7.37
CA MET A 117 8.01 -3.99 -8.66
C MET A 117 8.67 -2.76 -9.30
N THR A 118 8.04 -1.58 -9.19
CA THR A 118 8.62 -0.34 -9.73
C THR A 118 9.76 0.16 -8.85
N LEU A 119 9.57 0.13 -7.52
CA LEU A 119 10.57 0.57 -6.55
C LEU A 119 11.81 -0.33 -6.59
N ALA A 120 11.66 -1.64 -6.77
CA ALA A 120 12.80 -2.56 -6.90
C ALA A 120 13.70 -2.27 -8.11
N LYS A 121 13.18 -1.60 -9.14
CA LYS A 121 13.99 -1.18 -10.31
C LYS A 121 14.70 0.17 -10.10
N LEU A 122 14.42 0.89 -9.02
CA LEU A 122 15.13 2.12 -8.67
C LEU A 122 16.36 1.75 -7.83
N ASN A 123 17.55 2.14 -8.29
CA ASN A 123 18.83 1.81 -7.64
C ASN A 123 18.86 2.18 -6.13
N SER A 124 18.21 3.27 -5.74
CA SER A 124 18.13 3.72 -4.33
C SER A 124 17.35 2.76 -3.41
N PHE A 125 16.62 1.81 -3.99
CA PHE A 125 15.76 0.85 -3.29
C PHE A 125 16.18 -0.61 -3.55
N GLU A 126 17.12 -0.86 -4.48
CA GLU A 126 17.53 -2.20 -4.91
C GLU A 126 18.03 -3.09 -3.73
N ALA A 127 18.74 -2.52 -2.77
CA ALA A 127 19.21 -3.24 -1.57
C ALA A 127 18.10 -3.60 -0.57
N VAL A 128 16.94 -2.95 -0.66
CA VAL A 128 15.80 -3.10 0.26
C VAL A 128 14.74 -4.05 -0.29
N TYR A 129 14.60 -4.12 -1.62
CA TYR A 129 13.63 -4.99 -2.30
C TYR A 129 14.28 -6.28 -2.80
N THR A 130 14.44 -7.25 -1.90
CA THR A 130 14.94 -8.58 -2.25
C THR A 130 13.88 -9.41 -2.99
N PRO A 131 14.25 -10.54 -3.64
CA PRO A 131 13.28 -11.47 -4.22
C PRO A 131 12.19 -11.93 -3.23
N GLN A 132 12.51 -12.01 -1.93
CA GLN A 132 11.53 -12.36 -0.90
C GLN A 132 10.50 -11.24 -0.67
N THR A 133 10.91 -9.97 -0.72
CA THR A 133 9.99 -8.81 -0.61
C THR A 133 9.04 -8.76 -1.81
N LEU A 134 9.52 -9.08 -3.00
CA LEU A 134 8.71 -9.14 -4.22
C LEU A 134 7.69 -10.29 -4.17
N GLN A 135 8.09 -11.48 -3.70
CA GLN A 135 7.17 -12.60 -3.47
C GLN A 135 6.11 -12.28 -2.41
N LYS A 136 6.46 -11.54 -1.35
CA LYS A 136 5.51 -11.11 -0.31
C LYS A 136 4.55 -10.02 -0.78
N ALA A 137 4.90 -9.28 -1.82
CA ALA A 137 4.07 -8.27 -2.46
C ALA A 137 3.08 -8.86 -3.47
N GLU A 138 3.38 -10.04 -4.01
CA GLU A 138 2.43 -10.88 -4.72
C GLU A 138 1.54 -11.65 -3.72
N ILE A 139 0.27 -11.86 -4.07
CA ILE A 139 -0.70 -12.55 -3.21
C ILE A 139 -0.22 -13.99 -2.95
N LEU A 140 0.01 -14.35 -1.69
CA LEU A 140 0.29 -15.73 -1.30
C LEU A 140 -0.97 -16.59 -1.45
N PRO A 141 -0.89 -17.86 -1.92
CA PRO A 141 -2.06 -18.74 -2.08
C PRO A 141 -2.82 -19.03 -0.76
N GLU A 142 -2.20 -18.83 0.40
CA GLU A 142 -2.89 -18.90 1.71
C GLU A 142 -3.74 -17.67 2.03
N GLU A 143 -3.45 -16.52 1.42
CA GLU A 143 -4.27 -15.31 1.47
C GLU A 143 -5.42 -15.32 0.44
N GLU A 144 -5.41 -16.27 -0.50
CA GLU A 144 -6.54 -16.54 -1.42
C GLU A 144 -7.76 -17.12 -0.66
N LYS A 145 -7.56 -17.77 0.49
CA LYS A 145 -8.64 -18.35 1.31
C LYS A 145 -9.32 -17.39 2.28
N PHE A 146 -8.84 -16.15 2.42
CA PHE A 146 -9.42 -15.18 3.34
C PHE A 146 -10.71 -14.53 2.82
N GLU A 147 -11.14 -14.84 1.60
CA GLU A 147 -12.30 -14.24 0.94
C GLU A 147 -13.60 -15.08 0.99
N SER A 148 -13.67 -16.20 1.73
CA SER A 148 -14.84 -17.10 1.63
C SER A 148 -15.67 -17.34 2.89
N GLU A 149 -15.61 -16.51 3.93
CA GLU A 149 -16.69 -16.48 4.92
C GLU A 149 -17.52 -15.20 4.75
N PRO A 150 -18.78 -15.31 4.26
CA PRO A 150 -19.66 -14.15 4.18
C PRO A 150 -19.87 -13.57 5.58
N LEU A 151 -19.71 -12.25 5.72
CA LEU A 151 -20.09 -11.53 6.93
C LEU A 151 -21.55 -11.88 7.28
N PRO A 152 -21.90 -12.13 8.57
CA PRO A 152 -23.29 -12.33 8.94
C PRO A 152 -24.12 -11.12 8.51
N GLU A 153 -25.17 -11.38 7.73
CA GLU A 153 -26.07 -10.38 7.20
C GLU A 153 -26.76 -9.64 8.36
N ILE A 154 -26.45 -8.34 8.52
CA ILE A 154 -27.35 -7.43 9.23
C ILE A 154 -28.50 -7.10 8.29
N MET A 155 -29.66 -7.68 8.58
CA MET A 155 -30.88 -7.59 7.78
C MET A 155 -31.32 -6.14 7.55
N GLY A 156 -31.59 -5.82 6.27
CA GLY A 156 -32.58 -4.80 5.90
C GLY A 156 -32.04 -3.53 5.25
N ALA A 157 -31.74 -3.57 3.95
CA ALA A 157 -32.26 -2.63 2.95
C ALA A 157 -31.64 -2.95 1.57
N LYS A 158 -32.52 -3.17 0.60
CA LYS A 158 -32.25 -3.62 -0.77
C LYS A 158 -31.74 -2.47 -1.66
N ILE A 159 -30.51 -2.52 -2.20
CA ILE A 159 -30.10 -1.75 -3.40
C ILE A 159 -29.09 -2.52 -4.30
N ILE A 160 -29.60 -2.92 -5.47
CA ILE A 160 -29.08 -2.94 -6.86
C ILE A 160 -27.63 -3.39 -7.17
N LYS A 161 -27.55 -4.41 -8.05
CA LYS A 161 -26.37 -4.94 -8.75
C LYS A 161 -25.83 -3.93 -9.77
N GLY A 162 -24.61 -3.45 -9.57
CA GLY A 162 -23.85 -2.65 -10.53
C GLY A 162 -22.67 -3.45 -11.08
N ASP A 163 -22.71 -3.70 -12.39
CA ASP A 163 -21.62 -4.26 -13.19
C ASP A 163 -20.47 -3.24 -13.28
N ALA A 164 -19.24 -3.65 -12.95
CA ALA A 164 -18.06 -2.83 -13.09
C ALA A 164 -16.90 -3.69 -13.61
N SER A 165 -16.94 -3.90 -14.93
CA SER A 165 -15.78 -4.28 -15.74
C SER A 165 -14.69 -3.20 -15.66
N ALA A 166 -13.58 -3.54 -15.01
CA ALA A 166 -12.26 -3.00 -15.28
C ALA A 166 -11.23 -3.98 -14.69
N ALA A 167 -10.76 -4.90 -15.54
CA ALA A 167 -9.79 -5.91 -15.16
C ALA A 167 -8.47 -5.24 -14.72
N ALA A 168 -8.12 -5.41 -13.45
CA ALA A 168 -6.79 -5.11 -12.93
C ALA A 168 -5.80 -6.18 -13.41
N PRO A 169 -4.67 -5.85 -14.07
CA PRO A 169 -3.68 -6.85 -14.40
C PRO A 169 -2.72 -7.13 -13.23
N ALA A 170 -2.35 -8.42 -13.09
CA ALA A 170 -1.38 -9.03 -12.19
C ALA A 170 -1.52 -8.77 -10.67
N LYS A 171 -2.43 -9.52 -10.02
CA LYS A 171 -2.49 -9.93 -8.59
C LYS A 171 -1.75 -9.03 -7.57
N SER A 172 -2.10 -7.75 -7.48
CA SER A 172 -1.63 -6.85 -6.41
C SER A 172 -2.41 -7.06 -5.11
N LEU A 173 -1.73 -7.13 -3.95
CA LEU A 173 -2.34 -7.20 -2.61
C LEU A 173 -3.43 -6.13 -2.38
N TRP A 174 -3.30 -4.98 -3.05
CA TRP A 174 -4.22 -3.85 -2.93
C TRP A 174 -5.55 -4.05 -3.66
N GLY A 175 -5.65 -5.01 -4.58
CA GLY A 175 -6.90 -5.35 -5.27
C GLY A 175 -7.98 -5.92 -4.35
N LYS A 176 -7.59 -6.47 -3.19
CA LYS A 176 -8.47 -7.19 -2.25
C LYS A 176 -8.86 -6.40 -0.99
N VAL A 177 -8.42 -5.14 -0.86
CA VAL A 177 -8.75 -4.30 0.30
C VAL A 177 -10.14 -3.68 0.12
N LYS A 178 -11.09 -4.07 0.98
CA LYS A 178 -12.48 -3.54 0.92
C LYS A 178 -12.50 -2.06 1.32
N GLY A 179 -13.19 -1.23 0.54
CA GLY A 179 -13.25 0.23 0.74
C GLY A 179 -12.08 1.02 0.14
N TRP A 180 -11.20 0.36 -0.62
CA TRP A 180 -10.06 0.98 -1.30
C TRP A 180 -10.42 1.72 -2.59
N PHE A 181 -11.38 1.17 -3.34
CA PHE A 181 -11.82 1.68 -4.66
C PHE A 181 -13.12 2.50 -4.60
N SER A 182 -13.68 2.72 -3.40
CA SER A 182 -14.92 3.47 -3.19
C SER A 182 -14.67 4.93 -2.81
#